data_AF-A0A962YAC7-F1
#
_entry.id   AF-A0A962YAC7-F1
#
_cell.length_a   1.000
_cell.length_b   1.000
_cell.length_c   1.000
_cell.angle_alpha   90.00
_cell.angle_beta   90.00
_cell.angle_gamma   90.00
#
_symmetry.space_group_name_H-M   'P 1'
#
loop_
_entity.id
_entity.type
_entity.pdbx_description
1 polymer ?
#
loop_
_entity_poly.entity_id
_entity_poly.type
_entity_poly.pdbx_seq_one_letter_code
_entity_poly.pdbx_strand_id
1 'polypeptide(L)'
;MNNFHTALSTLPKLLHKDLLIHWELFQDNAARQQLEIPDDPAFWQQLVQVWGSSEFVARACIREPDLLLELSQQQLQSPCHAQQLRDRLTQALAGCEGNDSLLGERLRTFRRRQMARIAWRDLAGIADVTTILRELSDLADVILDETLQRLYDGLCQRYGTPRGEDGEPQHLVVLGMGKLGGQELNFSSDIDLIFAFPQRGQS
;
A
#
# COMPACT_ATOMS: atom_id res chain seq x y z
N MET A 1 27.35 20.98 -4.19
CA MET A 1 26.75 19.85 -4.92
C MET A 1 25.47 19.49 -4.19
N ASN A 2 24.36 19.29 -4.91
CA ASN A 2 23.10 18.86 -4.30
C ASN A 2 23.31 17.53 -3.54
N ASN A 3 22.71 17.36 -2.35
CA ASN A 3 22.91 16.17 -1.52
C ASN A 3 22.51 14.87 -2.24
N PHE A 4 21.54 14.96 -3.16
CA PHE A 4 21.21 13.89 -4.10
C PHE A 4 22.42 13.44 -4.96
N HIS A 5 23.16 14.37 -5.56
CA HIS A 5 24.32 14.02 -6.41
C HIS A 5 25.47 13.40 -5.60
N THR A 6 25.66 13.88 -4.37
CA THR A 6 26.63 13.29 -3.45
C THR A 6 26.23 11.85 -3.14
N ALA A 7 24.97 11.59 -2.79
CA ALA A 7 24.50 10.23 -2.54
C ALA A 7 24.58 9.35 -3.80
N LEU A 8 24.19 9.87 -4.96
CA LEU A 8 24.22 9.15 -6.24
C LEU A 8 25.62 8.65 -6.59
N SER A 9 26.66 9.41 -6.23
CA SER A 9 28.05 9.03 -6.48
C SER A 9 28.48 7.71 -5.80
N THR A 10 27.73 7.25 -4.79
CA THR A 10 27.98 5.99 -4.09
C THR A 10 27.50 4.76 -4.86
N LEU A 11 26.64 4.93 -5.87
CA LEU A 11 26.06 3.84 -6.66
C LEU A 11 26.81 3.59 -7.97
N PRO A 12 26.71 2.38 -8.55
CA PRO A 12 27.22 2.07 -9.88
C PRO A 12 26.70 3.05 -10.94
N LYS A 13 27.59 3.52 -11.83
CA LYS A 13 27.27 4.47 -12.91
C LYS A 13 26.11 4.03 -13.81
N LEU A 14 25.87 2.72 -13.92
CA LEU A 14 24.77 2.14 -14.70
C LEU A 14 23.40 2.63 -14.22
N LEU A 15 23.24 2.94 -12.93
CA LEU A 15 21.96 3.38 -12.34
C LEU A 15 21.78 4.91 -12.41
N HIS A 16 22.82 5.66 -12.75
CA HIS A 16 22.81 7.13 -12.62
C HIS A 16 21.80 7.78 -13.55
N LYS A 17 21.72 7.32 -14.79
CA LYS A 17 20.84 7.91 -15.80
C LYS A 17 19.37 7.85 -15.37
N ASP A 18 18.89 6.68 -14.98
CA ASP A 18 17.47 6.49 -14.64
C ASP A 18 17.12 7.20 -13.34
N LEU A 19 18.01 7.18 -12.35
CA LEU A 19 17.83 7.93 -11.10
C LEU A 19 17.76 9.45 -11.31
N LEU A 20 18.58 10.00 -12.21
CA LEU A 20 18.53 11.42 -12.54
C LEU A 20 17.19 11.80 -13.20
N ILE A 21 16.69 10.96 -14.11
CA ILE A 21 15.37 11.15 -14.74
C ILE A 21 14.26 11.09 -13.69
N HIS A 22 14.27 10.07 -12.83
CA HIS A 22 13.28 9.95 -11.76
C HIS A 22 13.31 11.14 -10.81
N TRP A 23 14.51 11.63 -10.48
CA TRP A 23 14.67 12.78 -9.61
C TRP A 23 14.13 14.07 -10.23
N GLU A 24 14.43 14.34 -11.50
CA GLU A 24 13.90 15.50 -12.23
C GLU A 24 12.37 15.48 -12.28
N LEU A 25 11.78 14.33 -12.65
CA LEU A 25 10.32 14.17 -12.68
C LEU A 25 9.67 14.35 -11.29
N PHE A 26 10.34 13.88 -10.24
CA PHE A 26 9.88 14.08 -8.87
C PHE A 26 9.92 15.56 -8.48
N GLN A 27 11.03 16.26 -8.76
CA GLN A 27 11.19 17.68 -8.43
C GLN A 27 10.10 18.54 -9.09
N ASP A 28 9.77 18.27 -10.35
CA ASP A 28 8.68 18.96 -11.05
C ASP A 28 7.33 18.78 -10.35
N ASN A 29 7.02 17.56 -9.89
CA ASN A 29 5.75 17.28 -9.20
C ASN A 29 5.74 17.83 -7.77
N ALA A 30 6.86 17.74 -7.05
CA ALA A 30 7.01 18.28 -5.70
C ALA A 30 6.91 19.81 -5.70
N ALA A 31 7.50 20.49 -6.69
CA ALA A 31 7.43 21.94 -6.82
C ALA A 31 6.00 22.45 -7.02
N ARG A 32 5.17 21.72 -7.80
CA ARG A 32 3.73 22.03 -7.98
C ARG A 32 2.94 21.95 -6.67
N GLN A 33 3.40 21.13 -5.73
CA GLN A 33 2.78 20.93 -4.43
C GLN A 33 3.48 21.73 -3.31
N GLN A 34 4.51 22.51 -3.63
CA GLN A 34 5.31 23.29 -2.67
C GLN A 34 5.87 22.43 -1.53
N LEU A 35 6.26 21.19 -1.83
CA LEU A 35 6.79 20.27 -0.82
C LEU A 35 8.26 20.58 -0.52
N GLU A 36 8.58 20.65 0.77
CA GLU A 36 9.95 20.74 1.25
C GLU A 36 10.53 19.34 1.46
N ILE A 37 11.67 19.08 0.82
CA ILE A 37 12.33 17.77 0.86
C ILE A 37 13.29 17.78 2.06
N PRO A 38 13.28 16.74 2.92
CA PRO A 38 14.18 16.65 4.05
C PRO A 38 15.64 16.70 3.61
N ASP A 39 16.43 17.54 4.29
CA ASP A 39 17.84 17.69 3.99
C ASP A 39 18.73 16.89 4.95
N ASP A 40 18.47 15.58 5.01
CA ASP A 40 19.21 14.63 5.86
C ASP A 40 20.10 13.70 5.00
N PRO A 41 21.43 13.65 5.22
CA PRO A 41 22.33 12.75 4.49
C PRO A 41 21.92 11.27 4.52
N ALA A 42 21.38 10.77 5.63
CA ALA A 42 20.97 9.38 5.73
C ALA A 42 19.75 9.08 4.84
N PHE A 43 18.78 10.00 4.83
CA PHE A 43 17.64 9.95 3.90
C PHE A 43 18.09 9.89 2.43
N TRP A 44 19.03 10.74 2.01
CA TRP A 44 19.51 10.75 0.63
C TRP A 44 20.20 9.44 0.21
N GLN A 45 20.98 8.84 1.11
CA GLN A 45 21.61 7.54 0.87
C GLN A 45 20.57 6.43 0.69
N GLN A 46 19.55 6.39 1.56
CA GLN A 46 18.46 5.43 1.43
C GLN A 46 17.66 5.66 0.14
N LEU A 47 17.36 6.91 -0.21
CA LEU A 47 16.59 7.25 -1.39
C LEU A 47 17.25 6.73 -2.66
N VAL A 48 18.54 7.02 -2.88
CA VAL A 48 19.23 6.57 -4.10
C VAL A 48 19.34 5.05 -4.14
N GLN A 49 19.58 4.40 -3.00
CA GLN A 49 19.62 2.93 -2.89
C GLN A 49 18.28 2.30 -3.26
N VAL A 50 17.19 2.77 -2.64
CA VAL A 50 15.85 2.22 -2.83
C VAL A 50 15.35 2.48 -4.25
N TRP A 51 15.48 3.71 -4.76
CA TRP A 51 15.04 4.05 -6.11
C TRP A 51 15.91 3.39 -7.18
N GLY A 52 17.19 3.16 -6.90
CA GLY A 52 18.09 2.42 -7.77
C GLY A 52 17.78 0.93 -7.82
N SER A 53 17.12 0.41 -6.79
CA SER A 53 16.73 -1.00 -6.67
C SER A 53 15.28 -1.28 -7.08
N SER A 54 14.41 -0.25 -7.08
CA SER A 54 12.99 -0.41 -7.38
C SER A 54 12.41 0.81 -8.11
N GLU A 55 12.20 0.63 -9.41
CA GLU A 55 11.45 1.59 -10.23
C GLU A 55 10.02 1.78 -9.71
N PHE A 56 9.40 0.74 -9.15
CA PHE A 56 8.06 0.83 -8.57
C PHE A 56 8.00 1.90 -7.47
N VAL A 57 8.96 1.91 -6.54
CA VAL A 57 9.01 2.90 -5.45
C VAL A 57 9.27 4.30 -6.00
N ALA A 58 10.23 4.44 -6.92
CA ALA A 58 10.51 5.72 -7.56
C ALA A 58 9.27 6.31 -8.24
N ARG A 59 8.55 5.50 -9.04
CA ARG A 59 7.34 5.93 -9.74
C ARG A 59 6.18 6.22 -8.79
N ALA A 60 6.06 5.50 -7.68
CA ALA A 60 5.07 5.80 -6.65
C ALA A 60 5.32 7.19 -6.04
N CYS A 61 6.56 7.50 -5.66
CA CYS A 61 6.94 8.80 -5.13
C CYS A 61 6.84 9.94 -6.17
N ILE A 62 7.15 9.69 -7.44
CA ILE A 62 6.94 10.68 -8.52
C ILE A 62 5.45 11.00 -8.64
N ARG A 63 4.59 9.98 -8.65
CA ARG A 63 3.14 10.15 -8.79
C ARG A 63 2.51 10.85 -7.59
N GLU A 64 2.99 10.55 -6.39
CA GLU A 64 2.51 11.09 -5.12
C GLU A 64 3.70 11.64 -4.32
N PRO A 65 4.13 12.89 -4.58
CA PRO A 65 5.31 13.46 -3.94
C PRO A 65 5.27 13.49 -2.41
N ASP A 66 4.08 13.65 -1.84
CA ASP A 66 3.82 13.60 -0.40
C ASP A 66 4.16 12.24 0.23
N LEU A 67 4.07 11.15 -0.53
CA LEU A 67 4.51 9.81 -0.10
C LEU A 67 5.99 9.81 0.28
N LEU A 68 6.85 10.50 -0.48
CA LEU A 68 8.28 10.53 -0.17
C LEU A 68 8.53 11.20 1.20
N LEU A 69 7.75 12.22 1.54
CA LEU A 69 7.83 12.88 2.84
C LEU A 69 7.38 11.94 3.96
N GLU A 70 6.30 11.18 3.77
CA GLU A 70 5.88 10.16 4.74
C GLU A 70 6.97 9.09 4.95
N LEU A 71 7.61 8.65 3.87
CA LEU A 71 8.68 7.66 3.92
C LEU A 71 9.95 8.21 4.57
N SER A 72 10.19 9.52 4.52
CA SER A 72 11.34 10.13 5.21
C SER A 72 11.21 10.16 6.73
N GLN A 73 10.02 9.88 7.28
CA GLN A 73 9.76 9.94 8.71
C GLN A 73 10.19 8.67 9.46
N GLN A 74 10.37 8.79 10.78
CA GLN A 74 10.74 7.68 11.68
C GLN A 74 9.75 6.50 11.68
N GLN A 75 8.57 6.64 11.07
CA GLN A 75 7.56 5.58 10.96
C GLN A 75 8.02 4.37 10.13
N LEU A 76 9.13 4.49 9.41
CA LEU A 76 9.76 3.37 8.72
C LEU A 76 10.49 2.39 9.65
N GLN A 77 10.75 2.73 10.91
CA GLN A 77 11.51 1.86 11.81
C GLN A 77 10.64 0.72 12.37
N SER A 78 9.34 0.95 12.55
CA SER A 78 8.43 -0.04 13.13
C SER A 78 7.51 -0.68 12.09
N PRO A 79 7.22 -2.00 12.21
CA PRO A 79 6.23 -2.65 11.37
C PRO A 79 4.85 -2.00 11.58
N CYS A 80 4.04 -1.99 10.53
CA CYS A 80 2.66 -1.52 10.62
C CYS A 80 1.77 -2.74 10.80
N HIS A 81 1.28 -2.94 12.02
CA HIS A 81 0.43 -4.10 12.33
C HIS A 81 -0.96 -3.94 11.73
N ALA A 82 -1.66 -5.06 11.54
CA ALA A 82 -3.00 -5.11 10.93
C ALA A 82 -3.99 -4.07 11.48
N GLN A 83 -4.02 -3.84 12.80
CA GLN A 83 -4.93 -2.83 13.37
C GLN A 83 -4.57 -1.40 12.92
N GLN A 84 -3.30 -1.04 12.88
CA GLN A 84 -2.87 0.28 12.40
C GLN A 84 -3.14 0.46 10.91
N LEU A 85 -2.95 -0.60 10.12
CA LEU A 85 -3.33 -0.62 8.71
C LEU A 85 -4.83 -0.40 8.54
N ARG A 86 -5.65 -1.07 9.36
CA ARG A 86 -7.11 -0.92 9.36
C ARG A 86 -7.51 0.52 9.66
N ASP A 87 -7.01 1.11 10.74
CA ASP A 87 -7.34 2.49 11.11
C ASP A 87 -6.99 3.49 10.01
N ARG A 88 -5.80 3.33 9.39
CA ARG A 88 -5.36 4.17 8.26
C ARG A 88 -6.23 3.96 7.02
N LEU A 89 -6.61 2.71 6.73
CA LEU A 89 -7.47 2.40 5.59
C LEU A 89 -8.87 2.97 5.79
N THR A 90 -9.48 2.80 6.97
CA THR A 90 -10.79 3.37 7.31
C THR A 90 -10.79 4.88 7.10
N GLN A 91 -9.75 5.59 7.54
CA GLN A 91 -9.59 7.02 7.29
C GLN A 91 -9.46 7.36 5.80
N ALA A 92 -8.65 6.60 5.06
CA ALA A 92 -8.44 6.81 3.63
C ALA A 92 -9.70 6.55 2.77
N LEU A 93 -10.64 5.73 3.28
CA LEU A 93 -11.89 5.39 2.63
C LEU A 93 -13.09 6.23 3.10
N ALA A 94 -12.88 7.19 4.01
CA ALA A 94 -13.95 8.08 4.46
C ALA A 94 -14.56 8.85 3.26
N GLY A 95 -15.90 8.92 3.20
CA GLY A 95 -16.60 9.62 2.12
C GLY A 95 -16.77 8.81 0.83
N CYS A 96 -16.42 7.52 0.83
CA CYS A 96 -16.62 6.64 -0.32
C CYS A 96 -18.00 5.95 -0.34
N GLU A 97 -18.87 6.25 0.61
CA GLU A 97 -20.17 5.59 0.77
C GLU A 97 -21.03 5.73 -0.49
N GLY A 98 -21.47 4.60 -1.05
CA GLY A 98 -22.29 4.56 -2.28
C GLY A 98 -21.55 4.94 -3.57
N ASN A 99 -20.21 5.08 -3.54
CA ASN A 99 -19.40 5.40 -4.72
C ASN A 99 -18.28 4.38 -4.94
N ASP A 100 -18.62 3.28 -5.63
CA ASP A 100 -17.69 2.17 -5.91
C ASP A 100 -16.47 2.60 -6.73
N SER A 101 -16.62 3.60 -7.60
CA SER A 101 -15.51 4.13 -8.40
C SER A 101 -14.47 4.82 -7.52
N LEU A 102 -14.93 5.69 -6.62
CA LEU A 102 -14.08 6.38 -5.66
C LEU A 102 -13.45 5.40 -4.67
N LEU A 103 -14.23 4.42 -4.17
CA LEU A 103 -13.74 3.34 -3.32
C LEU A 103 -12.57 2.61 -3.99
N GLY A 104 -12.75 2.17 -5.24
CA GLY A 104 -11.71 1.49 -6.00
C GLY A 104 -10.46 2.35 -6.23
N GLU A 105 -10.62 3.65 -6.47
CA GLU A 105 -9.50 4.58 -6.59
C GLU A 105 -8.71 4.71 -5.28
N ARG A 106 -9.40 4.92 -4.16
CA ARG A 106 -8.78 5.07 -2.83
C ARG A 106 -8.08 3.80 -2.39
N LEU A 107 -8.67 2.62 -2.63
CA LEU A 107 -8.04 1.33 -2.36
C LEU A 107 -6.74 1.14 -3.16
N ARG A 108 -6.74 1.47 -4.46
CA ARG A 108 -5.53 1.39 -5.31
C ARG A 108 -4.44 2.34 -4.83
N THR A 109 -4.81 3.54 -4.41
CA THR A 109 -3.85 4.52 -3.87
C THR A 109 -3.29 4.06 -2.52
N PHE A 110 -4.14 3.62 -1.59
CA PHE A 110 -3.70 3.08 -0.31
C PHE A 110 -2.76 1.89 -0.48
N ARG A 111 -3.14 0.90 -1.31
CA ARG A 111 -2.29 -0.26 -1.62
C ARG A 111 -0.93 0.17 -2.15
N ARG A 112 -0.89 1.09 -3.14
CA ARG A 112 0.37 1.57 -3.72
C ARG A 112 1.28 2.21 -2.68
N ARG A 113 0.74 3.08 -1.81
CA ARG A 113 1.50 3.74 -0.73
C ARG A 113 2.04 2.74 0.28
N GLN A 114 1.23 1.80 0.74
CA GLN A 114 1.69 0.77 1.70
C GLN A 114 2.70 -0.19 1.06
N MET A 115 2.51 -0.60 -0.20
CA MET A 115 3.51 -1.40 -0.92
C MET A 115 4.83 -0.65 -1.06
N ALA A 116 4.81 0.65 -1.37
CA ALA A 116 6.03 1.46 -1.44
C ALA A 116 6.73 1.57 -0.07
N ARG A 117 5.96 1.72 1.02
CA ARG A 117 6.48 1.70 2.40
C ARG A 117 7.17 0.38 2.74
N ILE A 118 6.52 -0.75 2.45
CA ILE A 118 7.05 -2.08 2.74
C ILE A 118 8.30 -2.34 1.88
N ALA A 119 8.26 -2.00 0.59
CA ALA A 119 9.41 -2.12 -0.31
C ALA A 119 10.60 -1.25 0.13
N TRP A 120 10.34 -0.04 0.64
CA TRP A 120 11.40 0.79 1.20
C TRP A 120 12.06 0.11 2.41
N ARG A 121 11.28 -0.45 3.34
CA ARG A 121 11.79 -1.16 4.52
C ARG A 121 12.66 -2.36 4.13
N ASP A 122 12.24 -3.12 3.12
CA ASP A 122 12.99 -4.25 2.57
C ASP A 122 14.32 -3.79 1.93
N LEU A 123 14.24 -2.89 0.95
CA LEU A 123 15.38 -2.47 0.14
C LEU A 123 16.40 -1.62 0.89
N ALA A 124 15.98 -0.90 1.94
CA ALA A 124 16.87 -0.17 2.83
C ALA A 124 17.45 -1.05 3.96
N GLY A 125 17.08 -2.34 4.03
CA GLY A 125 17.55 -3.28 5.05
C GLY A 125 17.04 -2.98 6.46
N ILE A 126 15.88 -2.34 6.58
CA ILE A 126 15.28 -1.92 7.86
C ILE A 126 14.51 -3.09 8.52
N ALA A 127 13.96 -4.01 7.73
CA ALA A 127 13.20 -5.15 8.20
C ALA A 127 13.68 -6.46 7.56
N ASP A 128 13.53 -7.57 8.29
CA ASP A 128 13.83 -8.89 7.76
C ASP A 128 12.72 -9.42 6.83
N VAL A 129 13.07 -10.43 6.04
CA VAL A 129 12.16 -11.03 5.04
C VAL A 129 10.87 -11.54 5.69
N THR A 130 10.95 -12.16 6.87
CA THR A 130 9.78 -12.70 7.57
C THR A 130 8.80 -11.59 7.94
N THR A 131 9.30 -10.46 8.43
CA THR A 131 8.50 -9.26 8.74
C THR A 131 7.86 -8.70 7.47
N ILE A 132 8.62 -8.62 6.37
CA ILE A 132 8.11 -8.12 5.09
C ILE A 132 6.97 -8.99 4.55
N LEU A 133 7.12 -10.32 4.55
CA LEU A 133 6.08 -11.24 4.11
C LEU A 133 4.80 -11.14 4.97
N ARG A 134 4.97 -10.94 6.28
CA ARG A 134 3.84 -10.73 7.20
C ARG A 134 3.14 -9.40 6.96
N GLU A 135 3.88 -8.29 6.77
CA GLU A 135 3.30 -6.97 6.46
C GLU A 135 2.55 -6.99 5.12
N LEU A 136 3.06 -7.72 4.12
CA LEU A 136 2.36 -7.89 2.84
C LEU A 136 1.06 -8.69 2.98
N SER A 137 1.08 -9.75 3.78
CA SER A 137 -0.11 -10.56 4.05
C SER A 137 -1.15 -9.77 4.85
N ASP A 138 -0.73 -9.05 5.90
CA ASP A 138 -1.60 -8.16 6.68
C ASP A 138 -2.24 -7.08 5.81
N LEU A 139 -1.47 -6.49 4.89
CA LEU A 139 -1.99 -5.49 3.96
C LEU A 139 -3.08 -6.07 3.06
N ALA A 140 -2.89 -7.28 2.54
CA ALA A 140 -3.88 -7.94 1.70
C ALA A 140 -5.16 -8.26 2.50
N ASP A 141 -5.02 -8.86 3.70
CA ASP A 141 -6.14 -9.21 4.57
C ASP A 141 -6.96 -7.96 4.95
N VAL A 142 -6.31 -6.89 5.41
CA VAL A 142 -6.99 -5.65 5.82
C VAL A 142 -7.71 -5.00 4.65
N ILE A 143 -7.11 -4.97 3.47
CA ILE A 143 -7.76 -4.42 2.27
C ILE A 143 -8.99 -5.25 1.90
N LEU A 144 -8.89 -6.57 1.94
CA LEU A 144 -10.00 -7.47 1.60
C LEU A 144 -11.16 -7.32 2.58
N ASP A 145 -10.89 -7.36 3.88
CA ASP A 145 -11.90 -7.24 4.94
C ASP A 145 -12.65 -5.91 4.83
N GLU A 146 -11.94 -4.78 4.76
CA GLU A 146 -12.56 -3.45 4.69
C GLU A 146 -13.34 -3.25 3.39
N THR A 147 -12.84 -3.78 2.27
CA THR A 147 -13.55 -3.72 0.99
C THR A 147 -14.83 -4.53 1.06
N LEU A 148 -14.77 -5.75 1.59
CA LEU A 148 -15.92 -6.62 1.70
C LEU A 148 -17.01 -6.00 2.59
N GLN A 149 -16.62 -5.47 3.75
CA GLN A 149 -17.56 -4.84 4.67
C GLN A 149 -18.28 -3.65 4.02
N ARG A 150 -17.54 -2.76 3.34
CA ARG A 150 -18.14 -1.59 2.68
C ARG A 150 -19.08 -1.96 1.54
N LEU A 151 -18.69 -2.95 0.73
CA LEU A 151 -19.55 -3.44 -0.35
C LEU A 151 -20.80 -4.12 0.22
N TYR A 152 -20.67 -4.90 1.28
CA TYR A 152 -21.80 -5.52 1.97
C TYR A 152 -22.78 -4.48 2.48
N ASP A 153 -22.31 -3.45 3.18
CA ASP A 153 -23.15 -2.38 3.72
C ASP A 153 -23.86 -1.60 2.60
N GLY A 154 -23.15 -1.25 1.52
CA GLY A 154 -23.74 -0.56 0.37
C GLY A 154 -24.80 -1.41 -0.35
N LEU A 155 -24.55 -2.71 -0.52
CA LEU A 155 -25.51 -3.63 -1.12
C LEU A 155 -26.73 -3.85 -0.22
N CYS A 156 -26.54 -3.96 1.10
CA CYS A 156 -27.64 -4.08 2.05
C CYS A 156 -28.55 -2.84 2.03
N GLN A 157 -27.99 -1.64 1.90
CA GLN A 157 -28.79 -0.42 1.76
C GLN A 157 -29.62 -0.39 0.48
N ARG A 158 -29.08 -0.95 -0.61
CA ARG A 158 -29.72 -0.92 -1.93
C ARG A 158 -30.74 -2.04 -2.14
N TYR A 159 -30.46 -3.23 -1.63
CA TYR A 159 -31.21 -4.46 -1.92
C TYR A 159 -31.80 -5.14 -0.69
N GLY A 160 -31.58 -4.59 0.51
CA GLY A 160 -31.93 -5.25 1.76
C GLY A 160 -30.84 -6.21 2.24
N THR A 161 -30.87 -6.54 3.53
CA THR A 161 -29.93 -7.48 4.14
C THR A 161 -30.33 -8.92 3.75
N PRO A 162 -29.44 -9.70 3.11
CA PRO A 162 -29.74 -11.10 2.82
C PRO A 162 -29.87 -11.88 4.14
N ARG A 163 -30.96 -12.64 4.29
CA ARG A 163 -31.24 -13.43 5.50
C ARG A 163 -31.40 -14.91 5.17
N GLY A 164 -30.95 -15.76 6.10
CA GLY A 164 -31.14 -17.21 6.04
C GLY A 164 -32.58 -17.61 6.38
N GLU A 165 -32.86 -18.91 6.35
CA GLU A 165 -34.19 -19.45 6.71
C GLU A 165 -34.56 -19.18 8.18
N ASP A 166 -33.56 -19.04 9.05
CA ASP A 166 -33.68 -18.67 10.45
C ASP A 166 -33.87 -17.15 10.68
N GLY A 167 -33.79 -16.35 9.61
CA GLY A 167 -33.88 -14.90 9.66
C GLY A 167 -32.55 -14.21 10.00
N GLU A 168 -31.45 -14.93 10.19
CA GLU A 168 -30.15 -14.34 10.53
C GLU A 168 -29.46 -13.73 9.30
N PRO A 169 -28.78 -12.58 9.43
CA PRO A 169 -28.00 -11.98 8.34
C PRO A 169 -26.96 -12.94 7.77
N GLN A 170 -26.89 -13.02 6.45
CA GLN A 170 -25.90 -13.84 5.75
C GLN A 170 -24.73 -12.99 5.30
N HIS A 171 -23.52 -13.43 5.60
CA HIS A 171 -22.28 -12.77 5.19
C HIS A 171 -21.53 -13.61 4.16
N LEU A 172 -20.87 -12.93 3.22
CA LEU A 172 -19.91 -13.59 2.34
C LEU A 172 -18.66 -13.94 3.16
N VAL A 173 -18.18 -15.16 3.00
CA VAL A 173 -16.92 -15.64 3.55
C VAL A 173 -15.88 -15.65 2.43
N VAL A 174 -14.70 -15.10 2.72
CA VAL A 174 -13.55 -15.10 1.80
C VAL A 174 -12.48 -15.99 2.39
N LEU A 175 -12.06 -17.01 1.64
CA LEU A 175 -10.97 -17.89 2.01
C LEU A 175 -9.74 -17.53 1.18
N GLY A 176 -8.71 -17.01 1.85
CA GLY A 176 -7.39 -16.78 1.25
C GLY A 176 -6.63 -18.10 1.11
N MET A 177 -6.30 -18.45 -0.13
CA MET A 177 -5.56 -19.68 -0.45
C MET A 177 -4.08 -19.38 -0.70
N GLY A 178 -3.29 -20.44 -0.88
CA GLY A 178 -1.87 -20.32 -1.25
C GLY A 178 -1.07 -19.49 -0.24
N LYS A 179 -0.26 -18.56 -0.76
CA LYS A 179 0.64 -17.72 0.06
C LYS A 179 -0.10 -16.77 0.99
N LEU A 180 -1.28 -16.30 0.60
CA LEU A 180 -2.11 -15.47 1.48
C LEU A 180 -2.60 -16.31 2.68
N GLY A 181 -3.13 -17.50 2.42
CA GLY A 181 -3.54 -18.44 3.47
C GLY A 181 -2.39 -18.89 4.37
N GLY A 182 -1.17 -18.99 3.81
CA GLY A 182 0.07 -19.28 4.54
C GLY A 182 0.73 -18.07 5.20
N GLN A 183 0.19 -16.86 5.04
CA GLN A 183 0.72 -15.61 5.61
C GLN A 183 2.16 -15.29 5.16
N GLU A 184 2.47 -15.67 3.93
CA GLU A 184 3.80 -15.57 3.30
C GLU A 184 3.73 -14.87 1.93
N LEU A 185 2.82 -13.90 1.80
CA LEU A 185 2.65 -13.13 0.57
C LEU A 185 3.94 -12.38 0.20
N ASN A 186 4.33 -12.40 -1.06
CA ASN A 186 5.44 -11.60 -1.59
C ASN A 186 4.94 -10.52 -2.58
N PHE A 187 5.79 -9.56 -2.95
CA PHE A 187 5.39 -8.39 -3.77
C PHE A 187 4.75 -8.72 -5.12
N SER A 188 5.10 -9.86 -5.72
CA SER A 188 4.60 -10.30 -7.02
C SER A 188 3.54 -11.39 -6.93
N SER A 189 3.07 -11.72 -5.73
CA SER A 189 2.05 -12.76 -5.55
C SER A 189 0.69 -12.25 -5.97
N ASP A 190 0.00 -13.07 -6.76
CA ASP A 190 -1.45 -12.99 -6.87
C ASP A 190 -2.10 -13.48 -5.56
N ILE A 191 -3.33 -13.05 -5.33
CA ILE A 191 -4.15 -13.54 -4.21
C ILE A 191 -5.20 -14.50 -4.76
N ASP A 192 -5.18 -15.74 -4.27
CA ASP A 192 -6.13 -16.78 -4.62
C ASP A 192 -7.27 -16.77 -3.61
N LEU A 193 -8.50 -16.48 -4.04
CA LEU A 193 -9.66 -16.32 -3.17
C LEU A 193 -10.77 -17.31 -3.53
N ILE A 194 -11.38 -17.93 -2.52
CA ILE A 194 -12.64 -18.66 -2.67
C ILE A 194 -13.72 -17.90 -1.90
N PHE A 195 -14.85 -17.66 -2.58
CA PHE A 195 -16.02 -17.03 -1.98
C PHE A 195 -17.06 -18.08 -1.61
N ALA A 196 -17.54 -18.03 -0.38
CA ALA A 196 -18.56 -18.93 0.14
C ALA A 196 -19.64 -18.14 0.89
N PHE A 197 -20.83 -18.72 1.02
CA PHE A 197 -21.88 -18.21 1.89
C PHE A 197 -22.58 -19.41 2.56
N PRO A 198 -23.03 -19.29 3.81
CA PRO A 198 -23.52 -20.43 4.58
C PRO A 198 -24.75 -21.11 3.94
N GLN A 199 -25.70 -20.31 3.48
CA GLN A 199 -26.97 -20.78 2.89
C GLN A 199 -27.46 -19.80 1.82
N ARG A 200 -28.33 -20.26 0.90
CA ARG A 200 -28.99 -19.36 -0.06
C ARG A 200 -29.91 -18.39 0.70
N GLY A 201 -29.55 -17.11 0.74
CA GLY A 201 -30.41 -16.07 1.28
C GLY A 201 -31.53 -15.67 0.31
N GLN A 202 -32.62 -15.14 0.86
CA GLN A 202 -33.63 -14.38 0.11
C GLN A 202 -33.56 -12.92 0.56
N SER A 203 -33.72 -11.98 -0.37
CA SER A 203 -33.62 -10.53 -0.18
C SER A 203 -34.90 -9.84 -0.64
#